data_AF-A0A520WRB1-F1
#
_entry.id   AF-A0A520WRB1-F1
#
_cell.length_a   1.000
_cell.length_b   1.000
_cell.length_c   1.000
_cell.angle_alpha   90.00
_cell.angle_beta   90.00
_cell.angle_gamma   90.00
#
_symmetry.space_group_name_H-M   'P 1'
#
loop_
_entity.id
_entity.type
_entity.pdbx_description
1 polymer ?
#
loop_
_entity_poly.entity_id
_entity_poly.type
_entity_poly.pdbx_seq_one_letter_code
_entity_poly.pdbx_strand_id
1 'polypeptide(L)'
;MATKSATKTKKKWRSRAVTRTVDAGNSAYCAVCDELIKFRARIRADQIICNVYVANKWDRVEHFHPECYKKAKAPYGNPAD
;
A
#
# COMPACT_ATOMS: atom_id res chain seq x y z
N MET A 1 47.12 -15.54 1.95
CA MET A 1 45.81 -15.66 2.65
C MET A 1 44.81 -14.75 1.95
N ALA A 2 43.88 -15.29 1.17
CA ALA A 2 42.85 -14.50 0.49
C ALA A 2 41.64 -14.36 1.43
N THR A 3 41.42 -13.16 1.96
CA THR A 3 40.25 -12.82 2.76
C THR A 3 39.02 -12.76 1.85
N LYS A 4 38.12 -13.74 1.98
CA LYS A 4 36.82 -13.73 1.31
C LYS A 4 35.97 -12.61 1.91
N SER A 5 35.79 -11.51 1.19
CA SER A 5 34.85 -10.45 1.59
C SER A 5 33.42 -10.98 1.56
N ALA A 6 32.75 -10.94 2.72
CA ALA A 6 31.34 -11.28 2.83
C ALA A 6 30.48 -10.25 2.09
N THR A 7 29.85 -10.66 0.99
CA THR A 7 28.86 -9.84 0.28
C THR A 7 27.62 -9.64 1.14
N LYS A 8 27.42 -8.42 1.65
CA LYS A 8 26.18 -8.01 2.33
C LYS A 8 25.01 -8.17 1.36
N THR A 9 24.09 -9.08 1.67
CA THR A 9 22.82 -9.21 0.94
C THR A 9 22.00 -7.94 1.14
N LYS A 10 21.80 -7.18 0.05
CA LYS A 10 20.96 -5.98 0.08
C LYS A 10 19.52 -6.40 0.38
N LYS A 11 18.92 -5.80 1.42
CA LYS A 11 17.52 -6.03 1.79
C LYS A 11 16.62 -5.64 0.61
N LYS A 12 15.78 -6.57 0.16
CA LYS A 12 14.78 -6.33 -0.89
C LYS A 12 13.53 -5.71 -0.26
N TRP A 13 13.26 -4.45 -0.57
CA TRP A 13 12.00 -3.77 -0.31
C TRP A 13 10.92 -4.36 -1.22
N ARG A 14 9.76 -4.64 -0.63
CA ARG A 14 8.58 -5.15 -1.32
C ARG A 14 7.44 -4.19 -1.07
N SER A 15 6.59 -4.01 -2.07
CA SER A 15 5.33 -3.32 -1.91
C SER A 15 4.46 -4.01 -0.86
N ARG A 16 3.73 -3.22 -0.09
CA ARG A 16 2.91 -3.70 1.03
C ARG A 16 1.63 -2.89 1.10
N ALA A 17 0.54 -3.58 1.40
CA ALA A 17 -0.74 -2.98 1.71
C ALA A 17 -0.99 -2.97 3.23
N VAL A 18 -1.71 -1.96 3.70
CA VAL A 18 -2.20 -1.86 5.08
C VAL A 18 -3.64 -1.35 5.07
N THR A 19 -4.46 -1.87 5.97
CA THR A 19 -5.82 -1.37 6.22
C THR A 19 -5.75 -0.25 7.24
N ARG A 20 -6.38 0.88 6.93
CA ARG A 20 -6.50 2.03 7.83
C ARG A 20 -7.91 2.58 7.75
N THR A 21 -8.44 3.02 8.88
CA THR A 21 -9.70 3.77 8.88
C THR A 21 -9.49 5.09 8.13
N VAL A 22 -10.52 5.53 7.40
CA VAL A 22 -10.49 6.81 6.70
C VAL A 22 -10.60 7.94 7.72
N ASP A 23 -9.66 8.87 7.69
CA ASP A 23 -9.66 10.06 8.55
C ASP A 23 -10.48 11.21 7.96
N ALA A 24 -10.94 12.10 8.85
CA ALA A 24 -11.57 13.35 8.43
C ALA A 24 -10.56 14.20 7.64
N GLY A 25 -11.00 14.72 6.49
CA GLY A 25 -10.11 15.46 5.57
C GLY A 25 -9.35 14.59 4.58
N ASN A 26 -9.60 13.27 4.53
CA ASN A 26 -9.02 12.42 3.49
C ASN A 26 -9.45 12.88 2.08
N SER A 27 -8.46 13.17 1.24
CA SER A 27 -8.64 13.59 -0.15
C SER A 27 -8.07 12.58 -1.15
N ALA A 28 -7.81 11.34 -0.72
CA ALA A 28 -7.25 10.31 -1.56
C ALA A 28 -8.28 9.74 -2.54
N TYR A 29 -7.82 9.45 -3.76
CA TYR A 29 -8.60 8.81 -4.81
C TYR A 29 -8.22 7.33 -4.92
N CYS A 30 -9.19 6.48 -5.23
CA CYS A 30 -8.95 5.08 -5.42
C CYS A 30 -8.27 4.81 -6.77
N ALA A 31 -7.14 4.10 -6.76
CA ALA A 31 -6.38 3.76 -7.97
C ALA A 31 -7.07 2.75 -8.92
N VAL A 32 -8.32 2.34 -8.65
CA VAL A 32 -9.09 1.39 -9.49
C VAL A 32 -10.31 2.03 -10.13
N CYS A 33 -11.08 2.80 -9.36
CA CYS A 33 -12.30 3.45 -9.85
C CYS A 33 -12.17 4.96 -9.99
N ASP A 34 -11.03 5.54 -9.62
CA ASP A 34 -10.76 6.99 -9.64
C ASP A 34 -11.75 7.84 -8.83
N GLU A 35 -12.51 7.22 -7.92
CA GLU A 35 -13.42 7.91 -7.01
C GLU A 35 -12.75 8.28 -5.69
N LEU A 36 -13.22 9.37 -5.07
CA LEU A 36 -12.74 9.83 -3.78
C LEU A 36 -13.07 8.82 -2.66
N ILE A 37 -12.09 8.48 -1.84
CA ILE A 37 -12.28 7.69 -0.63
C ILE A 37 -12.82 8.61 0.47
N LYS A 38 -14.15 8.76 0.49
CA LYS A 38 -14.86 9.69 1.36
C LYS A 38 -14.86 9.23 2.81
N PHE A 39 -14.46 10.14 3.70
CA PHE A 39 -14.78 10.04 5.12
C PHE A 39 -16.30 10.12 5.34
N ARG A 40 -16.82 9.31 6.26
CA ARG A 40 -18.23 9.37 6.69
C ARG A 40 -18.29 9.29 8.22
N ALA A 41 -18.66 10.35 8.91
CA ALA A 41 -18.58 10.40 10.38
C ALA A 41 -19.33 9.26 11.12
N ARG A 42 -20.45 8.79 10.57
CA ARG A 42 -21.25 7.68 11.15
C ARG A 42 -20.80 6.29 10.71
N ILE A 43 -19.92 6.19 9.72
CA ILE A 43 -19.47 4.94 9.13
C ILE A 43 -17.96 4.93 9.20
N ARG A 44 -17.38 4.07 10.07
CA ARG A 44 -15.94 3.83 10.09
C ARG A 44 -15.55 3.07 8.82
N ALA A 45 -15.50 3.79 7.70
CA ALA A 45 -15.04 3.27 6.44
C ALA A 45 -13.53 3.06 6.52
N ASP A 46 -13.06 1.95 5.98
CA ASP A 46 -11.64 1.69 5.85
C ASP A 46 -11.16 2.01 4.43
N GLN A 47 -9.86 2.24 4.33
CA GLN A 47 -9.10 2.35 3.11
C GLN A 47 -7.91 1.41 3.16
N ILE A 48 -7.47 0.99 1.98
CA ILE A 48 -6.24 0.22 1.85
C ILE A 48 -5.18 1.15 1.27
N ILE A 49 -4.10 1.33 2.02
CA ILE A 49 -2.97 2.17 1.64
C ILE A 49 -1.83 1.24 1.23
N CYS A 50 -1.33 1.42 0.01
CA CYS A 50 -0.29 0.57 -0.56
C CYS A 50 0.96 1.38 -0.80
N ASN A 51 2.05 1.00 -0.13
CA ASN A 51 3.34 1.57 -0.41
C ASN A 51 4.00 0.79 -1.54
N VAL A 52 4.20 1.43 -2.69
CA VAL A 52 4.69 0.79 -3.92
C VAL A 52 6.19 0.99 -4.05
N TYR A 53 6.90 -0.11 -4.25
CA TYR A 53 8.34 -0.12 -4.51
C TYR A 53 8.62 -0.70 -5.89
N VAL A 54 9.38 0.02 -6.69
CA VAL A 54 9.86 -0.41 -8.01
C VAL A 54 11.38 -0.48 -7.98
N ALA A 55 11.97 -1.56 -8.47
CA ALA A 55 13.42 -1.75 -8.50
C ALA A 55 14.13 -1.49 -7.15
N ASN A 56 13.52 -1.96 -6.05
CA ASN A 56 14.02 -1.79 -4.68
C ASN A 56 14.07 -0.34 -4.17
N LYS A 57 13.32 0.57 -4.79
CA LYS A 57 13.18 1.97 -4.39
C LYS A 57 11.71 2.31 -4.16
N TRP A 58 11.45 3.21 -3.24
CA TRP A 58 10.12 3.77 -3.06
C TRP A 58 9.71 4.51 -4.33
N ASP A 59 8.48 4.29 -4.78
CA ASP A 59 7.96 4.87 -6.01
C ASP A 59 6.77 5.79 -5.72
N ARG A 60 5.73 5.26 -5.06
CA ARG A 60 4.51 6.00 -4.75
C ARG A 60 3.67 5.33 -3.67
N VAL A 61 2.64 6.04 -3.22
CA VAL A 61 1.56 5.50 -2.39
C VAL A 61 0.28 5.46 -3.21
N GLU A 62 -0.39 4.31 -3.22
CA GLU A 62 -1.70 4.14 -3.84
C GLU A 62 -2.75 3.87 -2.77
N HIS A 63 -3.93 4.45 -2.96
CA HIS A 63 -5.07 4.26 -2.07
C HIS A 63 -6.16 3.48 -2.79
N PHE A 64 -6.89 2.65 -2.04
CA PHE A 64 -7.97 1.84 -2.57
C PHE A 64 -9.15 1.80 -1.61
N HIS A 65 -10.36 1.73 -2.15
CA HIS A 65 -11.48 1.21 -1.37
C HIS A 65 -11.23 -0.28 -1.06
N PRO A 66 -11.65 -0.79 0.11
CA PRO A 66 -11.48 -2.20 0.48
C PRO A 66 -12.05 -3.17 -0.56
N GLU A 67 -13.17 -2.78 -1.17
CA GLU A 67 -13.87 -3.55 -2.19
C GLU A 67 -13.13 -3.54 -3.52
N CYS A 68 -12.61 -2.37 -3.93
CA CYS A 68 -11.80 -2.22 -5.13
C CYS A 68 -10.49 -3.02 -5.04
N TYR A 69 -9.84 -3.02 -3.88
CA TYR A 69 -8.60 -3.78 -3.68
C TYR A 69 -8.83 -5.30 -3.81
N LYS A 70 -9.96 -5.79 -3.29
CA LYS A 70 -10.39 -7.19 -3.45
C LYS A 70 -10.68 -7.52 -4.92
N LYS A 71 -11.40 -6.65 -5.63
CA LYS A 71 -11.67 -6.80 -7.08
C LYS A 71 -10.37 -6.84 -7.91
N ALA A 72 -9.39 -6.03 -7.53
CA ALA A 72 -8.04 -6.02 -8.13
C ALA A 72 -7.16 -7.23 -7.74
N LYS A 73 -7.69 -8.21 -7.01
CA LYS A 73 -6.98 -9.42 -6.53
C LYS A 73 -5.75 -9.11 -5.67
N ALA A 74 -5.84 -8.06 -4.84
CA ALA A 74 -4.80 -7.68 -3.88
C ALA A 74 -3.39 -7.50 -4.53
N PRO A 75 -3.23 -6.49 -5.41
CA PRO A 75 -2.03 -6.32 -6.25
C PRO A 75 -0.72 -6.19 -5.44
N TYR A 76 -0.79 -5.74 -4.19
CA TYR A 76 0.36 -5.57 -3.30
C TYR A 76 0.33 -6.53 -2.10
N GLY A 77 -0.37 -7.65 -2.24
CA GLY A 77 -0.54 -8.68 -1.21
C GLY A 77 -1.67 -8.37 -0.22
N ASN A 78 -1.85 -9.26 0.76
CA ASN A 78 -2.88 -9.06 1.78
C ASN A 78 -2.55 -7.82 2.63
N PRO A 79 -3.52 -6.92 2.85
CA PRO A 79 -3.31 -5.78 3.70
C PRO A 79 -3.10 -6.26 5.13
N ALA A 80 -2.06 -5.74 5.78
CA ALA A 80 -1.90 -5.90 7.22
C ALA A 80 -2.92 -5.02 7.97
N ASP A 81 -3.33 -5.43 9.17
CA ASP A 81 -4.11 -4.61 10.10
C ASP A 81 -3.24 -3.51 10.74
#